data_AF-A2DT35-F1
#
_entry.id   AF-A2DT35-F1
#
_cell.length_a   1.000
_cell.length_b   1.000
_cell.length_c   1.000
_cell.angle_alpha   90.00
_cell.angle_beta   90.00
_cell.angle_gamma   90.00
#
_symmetry.space_group_name_H-M   'P 1'
#
loop_
_entity.id
_entity.type
_entity.pdbx_description
1 polymer ?
#
loop_
_entity_poly.entity_id
_entity_poly.type
_entity_poly.pdbx_seq_one_letter_code
_entity_poly.pdbx_strand_id
1 'polypeptide(L)'
;MSDQDNLPNEYSELRSMFKYHIDVYVALYQLKTENEEDLNSIYKMIKTNLIDSKKCSPQNIIERISKIIPHNNRYIKSYLTLMKLITDGYNLTEVRDIPITWAFLFYKEYGIKLDKYANFEEMNLQNIDIHSENTIYRAIMNNDLETFIFITEKEGFDKNQQLQSSLYPESEEGYSLLELCCYHGAVDCFKLLRTKFNSEITEQCLWFSFLGGNQDIMSECLKYQEPDYECMEYTIISHNIDFVTFLMNEYDIDINISDCAEYNNLESFLVYFDQTNEVNQCFIYSALFDNPSLCEYFLSLGANVNEKNIYGATALDNAVRNNSKKTAEFLITHGATINTPGKYSVLHVAAIKNSKETAEILISHGADIDGIDENYNTPLIYAANKNNSEIVELLISHGANVNKKDEYGFTSLHFTARENNAKMAQLLISHGAKPNKKMTAEKPLFILQQLIIVKKQLNFLFHMVQISMKKIIMDEPLFILQPCIIVKRQLNFLFHLVQISMKKIILDKLLFILQPLKIIKKQLNFLFHMVQISMKKIKRRKPLFILQPCIIVKRQLNFLFHLVQISMKKIILDKPLFILQP
;
A
#
# COMPACT_ATOMS: atom_id res chain seq x y z
N MET A 1 40.41 -34.67 -23.71
CA MET A 1 40.93 -34.56 -22.33
C MET A 1 40.28 -33.30 -21.78
N SER A 2 39.34 -33.53 -20.90
CA SER A 2 38.40 -32.59 -20.31
C SER A 2 39.07 -31.82 -19.19
N ASP A 3 39.22 -30.51 -19.37
CA ASP A 3 39.48 -29.57 -18.27
C ASP A 3 38.13 -29.11 -17.71
N GLN A 4 37.35 -30.05 -17.18
CA GLN A 4 36.04 -29.82 -16.58
C GLN A 4 35.96 -30.34 -15.13
N ASP A 5 37.09 -30.41 -14.44
CA ASP A 5 37.15 -30.77 -13.03
C ASP A 5 37.98 -29.74 -12.24
N ASN A 6 37.33 -29.14 -11.23
CA ASN A 6 37.82 -28.22 -10.19
C ASN A 6 37.53 -26.72 -10.36
N LEU A 7 36.27 -26.35 -10.57
CA LEU A 7 35.71 -25.21 -9.81
C LEU A 7 35.03 -25.81 -8.58
N PRO A 8 35.47 -25.49 -7.33
CA PRO A 8 34.68 -25.81 -6.15
C PRO A 8 33.28 -25.27 -6.37
N ASN A 9 32.27 -26.11 -6.11
CA ASN A 9 30.87 -25.89 -6.42
C ASN A 9 30.39 -24.51 -5.94
N GLU A 10 30.46 -23.48 -6.80
CA GLU A 10 30.27 -22.05 -6.46
C GLU A 10 28.92 -21.81 -5.78
N TYR A 11 27.90 -22.55 -6.22
CA TYR A 11 26.58 -22.62 -5.58
C TYR A 11 26.65 -23.06 -4.11
N SER A 12 27.42 -24.09 -3.78
CA SER A 12 27.55 -24.61 -2.41
C SER A 12 28.21 -23.61 -1.46
N GLU A 13 29.21 -22.87 -1.96
CA GLU A 13 29.91 -21.84 -1.20
C GLU A 13 28.97 -20.65 -0.96
N LEU A 14 28.28 -20.20 -2.00
CA LEU A 14 27.26 -19.16 -1.94
C LEU A 14 26.12 -19.49 -0.98
N ARG A 15 25.56 -20.70 -1.10
CA ARG A 15 24.51 -21.20 -0.22
C ARG A 15 24.99 -21.23 1.23
N SER A 16 26.25 -21.58 1.47
CA SER A 16 26.85 -21.55 2.80
C SER A 16 26.97 -20.13 3.35
N MET A 17 27.41 -19.16 2.52
CA MET A 17 27.51 -17.75 2.89
C MET A 17 26.16 -17.15 3.33
N PHE A 18 25.07 -17.54 2.66
CA PHE A 18 23.74 -17.01 2.92
C PHE A 18 22.80 -17.96 3.66
N LYS A 19 23.32 -19.07 4.20
CA LYS A 19 22.56 -20.14 4.85
C LYS A 19 21.51 -19.63 5.84
N TYR A 20 21.92 -18.77 6.77
CA TYR A 20 21.00 -18.27 7.80
C TYR A 20 19.86 -17.41 7.26
N HIS A 21 20.04 -16.75 6.12
CA HIS A 21 18.97 -16.01 5.45
C HIS A 21 18.00 -16.99 4.77
N ILE A 22 18.54 -17.96 4.03
CA ILE A 22 17.77 -19.02 3.36
C ILE A 22 16.94 -19.80 4.38
N ASP A 23 17.57 -20.31 5.43
CA ASP A 23 16.92 -21.14 6.46
C ASP A 23 15.75 -20.42 7.16
N VAL A 24 15.83 -19.10 7.35
CA VAL A 24 14.74 -18.32 7.94
C VAL A 24 13.54 -18.22 7.01
N TYR A 25 13.74 -17.92 5.73
CA TYR A 25 12.63 -17.82 4.79
C TYR A 25 12.03 -19.17 4.45
N VAL A 26 12.84 -20.22 4.35
CA VAL A 26 12.33 -21.61 4.24
C VAL A 26 11.44 -21.94 5.44
N ALA A 27 11.88 -21.64 6.67
CA ALA A 27 11.08 -21.90 7.87
C ALA A 27 9.77 -21.07 7.92
N LEU A 28 9.77 -19.87 7.34
CA LEU A 28 8.59 -19.02 7.25
C LEU A 28 7.59 -19.51 6.19
N TYR A 29 8.03 -19.76 4.96
CA TYR A 29 7.14 -20.19 3.88
C TYR A 29 6.62 -21.62 4.08
N GLN A 30 7.46 -22.51 4.62
CA GLN A 30 7.08 -23.90 4.91
C GLN A 30 6.57 -24.12 6.34
N LEU A 31 6.14 -23.06 7.03
CA LEU A 31 5.60 -23.15 8.39
C LEU A 31 4.41 -24.13 8.44
N LYS A 32 4.47 -25.09 9.38
CA LYS A 32 3.45 -26.16 9.55
C LYS A 32 2.96 -26.38 10.98
N THR A 33 3.18 -25.41 11.87
CA THR A 33 2.93 -25.57 13.32
C THR A 33 2.12 -24.42 13.89
N GLU A 34 1.28 -24.72 14.87
CA GLU A 34 0.61 -23.75 15.75
C GLU A 34 1.18 -23.80 17.19
N ASN A 35 2.19 -24.64 17.43
CA ASN A 35 2.78 -24.82 18.75
C ASN A 35 3.63 -23.61 19.13
N GLU A 36 3.39 -23.06 20.32
CA GLU A 36 4.07 -21.88 20.84
C GLU A 36 5.59 -22.04 20.95
N GLU A 37 6.10 -23.23 21.29
CA GLU A 37 7.54 -23.50 21.40
C GLU A 37 8.24 -23.41 20.04
N ASP A 38 7.63 -23.99 19.00
CA ASP A 38 8.15 -23.93 17.63
C ASP A 38 8.13 -22.50 17.10
N LEU A 39 7.02 -21.77 17.31
CA LEU A 39 6.91 -20.37 16.88
C LEU A 39 7.95 -19.48 17.59
N ASN A 40 8.21 -19.74 18.87
CA ASN A 40 9.29 -19.07 19.60
C ASN A 40 10.68 -19.40 19.04
N SER A 41 10.89 -20.62 18.54
CA SER A 41 12.14 -21.00 17.85
C SER A 41 12.31 -20.22 16.55
N ILE A 42 11.28 -20.17 15.70
CA ILE A 42 11.27 -19.39 14.45
C ILE A 42 11.50 -17.90 14.75
N TYR A 43 10.82 -17.35 15.74
CA TYR A 43 11.03 -15.97 16.17
C TYR A 43 12.49 -15.69 16.60
N LYS A 44 13.13 -16.60 17.35
CA LYS A 44 14.56 -16.47 17.72
C LYS A 44 15.47 -16.48 16.50
N MET A 45 15.18 -17.32 15.50
CA MET A 45 15.92 -17.35 14.24
C MET A 45 15.79 -16.02 13.49
N ILE A 46 14.57 -15.50 13.31
CA ILE A 46 14.29 -14.19 12.68
C ILE A 46 15.04 -13.07 13.41
N LYS A 47 14.89 -13.03 14.73
CA LYS A 47 15.51 -12.03 15.60
C LYS A 47 17.03 -12.02 15.43
N THR A 48 17.68 -13.17 15.59
CA THR A 48 19.14 -13.26 15.58
C THR A 48 19.71 -13.04 14.18
N ASN A 49 19.14 -13.69 13.17
CA ASN A 49 19.76 -13.78 11.85
C ASN A 49 19.39 -12.61 10.93
N LEU A 50 18.25 -11.95 11.13
CA LEU A 50 17.78 -10.85 10.28
C LEU A 50 17.76 -9.50 11.00
N ILE A 51 17.16 -9.43 12.20
CA ILE A 51 16.90 -8.14 12.86
C ILE A 51 18.10 -7.65 13.67
N ASP A 52 18.64 -8.45 14.58
CA ASP A 52 19.75 -8.08 15.46
C ASP A 52 21.09 -8.05 14.70
N SER A 53 21.24 -8.91 13.69
CA SER A 53 22.28 -8.81 12.67
C SER A 53 22.16 -7.55 11.80
N LYS A 54 21.06 -6.81 11.99
CA LYS A 54 20.86 -5.47 11.47
C LYS A 54 20.76 -5.51 9.94
N LYS A 55 20.34 -6.64 9.37
CA LYS A 55 20.11 -6.86 7.93
C LYS A 55 18.76 -6.30 7.53
N CYS A 56 17.70 -6.66 8.26
CA CYS A 56 16.33 -6.21 7.98
C CYS A 56 15.73 -5.43 9.15
N SER A 57 14.87 -4.45 8.84
CA SER A 57 14.09 -3.77 9.87
C SER A 57 12.95 -4.68 10.39
N PRO A 58 12.53 -4.56 11.66
CA PRO A 58 11.35 -5.26 12.17
C PRO A 58 10.07 -4.99 11.34
N GLN A 59 9.92 -3.78 10.81
CA GLN A 59 8.78 -3.42 9.94
C GLN A 59 8.79 -4.23 8.64
N ASN A 60 9.94 -4.32 7.98
CA ASN A 60 10.09 -5.07 6.73
C ASN A 60 9.81 -6.57 6.94
N ILE A 61 10.19 -7.14 8.09
CA ILE A 61 9.88 -8.55 8.40
C ILE A 61 8.37 -8.76 8.55
N ILE A 62 7.66 -7.85 9.22
CA ILE A 62 6.20 -7.96 9.34
C ILE A 62 5.52 -7.83 7.97
N GLU A 63 5.98 -6.90 7.13
CA GLU A 63 5.51 -6.79 5.75
C GLU A 63 5.73 -8.09 4.97
N ARG A 64 6.94 -8.68 5.06
CA ARG A 64 7.26 -9.96 4.40
C ARG A 64 6.40 -11.11 4.93
N ILE A 65 6.20 -11.22 6.24
CA ILE A 65 5.27 -12.20 6.82
C ILE A 65 3.86 -12.00 6.25
N SER A 66 3.39 -10.75 6.13
CA SER A 66 2.06 -10.48 5.58
C SER A 66 1.90 -10.90 4.12
N LYS A 67 2.98 -10.89 3.33
CA LYS A 67 3.00 -11.41 1.95
C LYS A 67 3.01 -12.94 1.88
N ILE A 68 3.51 -13.63 2.91
CA ILE A 68 3.49 -15.10 2.99
C ILE A 68 2.08 -15.63 3.25
N ILE A 69 1.31 -14.93 4.09
CA ILE A 69 0.00 -15.41 4.58
C ILE A 69 -0.94 -15.90 3.46
N PRO A 70 -1.17 -15.16 2.35
CA PRO A 70 -2.06 -15.63 1.27
C PRO A 70 -1.63 -16.96 0.63
N HIS A 71 -0.37 -17.37 0.75
CA HIS A 71 0.19 -18.58 0.14
C HIS A 71 0.37 -19.73 1.14
N ASN A 72 0.09 -19.50 2.43
CA ASN A 72 0.08 -20.53 3.45
C ASN A 72 -0.97 -20.21 4.53
N ASN A 73 -2.19 -19.90 4.08
CA ASN A 73 -3.22 -19.32 4.95
C ASN A 73 -3.78 -20.29 6.00
N ARG A 74 -3.49 -21.60 5.90
CA ARG A 74 -3.78 -22.59 6.95
C ARG A 74 -3.26 -22.14 8.32
N TYR A 75 -2.10 -21.50 8.35
CA TYR A 75 -1.42 -21.10 9.59
C TYR A 75 -1.48 -19.59 9.86
N ILE A 76 -2.55 -18.90 9.44
CA ILE A 76 -2.76 -17.47 9.73
C ILE A 76 -2.47 -17.13 11.20
N LYS A 77 -3.00 -17.91 12.16
CA LYS A 77 -2.80 -17.67 13.59
C LYS A 77 -1.32 -17.68 13.99
N SER A 78 -0.55 -18.60 13.43
CA SER A 78 0.89 -18.69 13.65
C SER A 78 1.62 -17.45 13.13
N TYR A 79 1.29 -16.99 11.92
CA TYR A 79 1.87 -15.76 11.37
C TYR A 79 1.49 -14.52 12.18
N LEU A 80 0.23 -14.40 12.60
CA LEU A 80 -0.22 -13.31 13.48
C LEU A 80 0.52 -13.33 14.82
N THR A 81 0.80 -14.52 15.35
CA THR A 81 1.60 -14.70 16.59
C THR A 81 3.05 -14.28 16.38
N LEU A 82 3.69 -14.67 15.26
CA LEU A 82 5.04 -14.22 14.91
C LEU A 82 5.10 -12.69 14.74
N MET A 83 4.13 -12.10 14.06
CA MET A 83 3.99 -10.64 13.96
C MET A 83 3.87 -10.02 15.35
N LYS A 84 3.05 -10.61 16.25
CA LYS A 84 2.87 -10.12 17.62
C LYS A 84 4.19 -10.12 18.40
N LEU A 85 4.92 -11.23 18.37
CA LEU A 85 6.23 -11.36 19.03
C LEU A 85 7.23 -10.29 18.54
N ILE A 86 7.25 -10.01 17.23
CA ILE A 86 8.10 -8.95 16.66
C ILE A 86 7.62 -7.57 17.10
N THR A 87 6.31 -7.29 17.06
CA THR A 87 5.77 -5.99 17.48
C THR A 87 6.07 -5.69 18.94
N ASP A 88 5.93 -6.67 19.83
CA ASP A 88 6.23 -6.54 21.25
C ASP A 88 7.73 -6.40 21.49
N GLY A 89 8.53 -7.26 20.84
CA GLY A 89 9.98 -7.29 21.02
C GLY A 89 10.68 -5.99 20.62
N TYR A 90 10.11 -5.25 19.66
CA TYR A 90 10.69 -4.01 19.12
C TYR A 90 9.80 -2.77 19.35
N ASN A 91 8.76 -2.86 20.17
CA ASN A 91 7.83 -1.77 20.51
C ASN A 91 7.24 -1.06 19.27
N LEU A 92 6.88 -1.81 18.24
CA LEU A 92 6.29 -1.26 17.04
C LEU A 92 4.85 -0.83 17.29
N THR A 93 4.54 0.43 16.98
CA THR A 93 3.19 1.00 17.11
C THR A 93 2.46 1.13 15.77
N GLU A 94 3.18 0.96 14.67
CA GLU A 94 2.67 1.07 13.30
C GLU A 94 3.58 0.28 12.35
N VAL A 95 2.98 -0.33 11.34
CA VAL A 95 3.67 -1.01 10.25
C VAL A 95 3.16 -0.44 8.94
N ARG A 96 4.09 0.05 8.10
CA ARG A 96 3.78 0.61 6.78
C ARG A 96 3.46 -0.52 5.80
N ASP A 97 2.62 -0.22 4.82
CA ASP A 97 2.33 -1.09 3.65
C ASP A 97 1.86 -2.51 3.97
N ILE A 98 1.35 -2.75 5.19
CA ILE A 98 0.68 -4.01 5.52
C ILE A 98 -0.67 -4.09 4.79
N PRO A 99 -0.97 -5.18 4.07
CA PRO A 99 -2.27 -5.35 3.44
C PRO A 99 -3.40 -5.28 4.47
N ILE A 100 -4.48 -4.61 4.07
CA ILE A 100 -5.54 -4.19 4.99
C ILE A 100 -6.26 -5.36 5.65
N THR A 101 -6.37 -6.48 4.94
CA THR A 101 -6.90 -7.76 5.43
C THR A 101 -6.11 -8.25 6.65
N TRP A 102 -4.77 -8.22 6.57
CA TRP A 102 -3.90 -8.73 7.63
C TRP A 102 -3.84 -7.78 8.82
N ALA A 103 -3.84 -6.47 8.55
CA ALA A 103 -3.96 -5.47 9.61
C ALA A 103 -5.29 -5.61 10.38
N PHE A 104 -6.38 -5.89 9.68
CA PHE A 104 -7.70 -6.12 10.28
C PHE A 104 -7.73 -7.40 11.13
N LEU A 105 -7.21 -8.53 10.62
CA LEU A 105 -7.18 -9.78 11.38
C LEU A 105 -6.29 -9.67 12.63
N PHE A 106 -5.15 -9.00 12.51
CA PHE A 106 -4.27 -8.72 13.64
C PHE A 106 -4.99 -7.87 14.71
N TYR A 107 -5.75 -6.87 14.29
CA TYR A 107 -6.59 -6.07 15.18
C TYR A 107 -7.71 -6.89 15.83
N LYS A 108 -8.39 -7.76 15.07
CA LYS A 108 -9.46 -8.63 15.58
C LYS A 108 -8.94 -9.58 16.66
N GLU A 109 -7.73 -10.11 16.48
CA GLU A 109 -7.11 -11.07 17.41
C GLU A 109 -6.53 -10.40 18.67
N TYR A 110 -5.77 -9.30 18.51
CA TYR A 110 -4.99 -8.71 19.61
C TYR A 110 -5.46 -7.33 20.06
N GLY A 111 -6.42 -6.70 19.38
CA GLY A 111 -6.88 -5.34 19.66
C GLY A 111 -5.87 -4.25 19.29
N ILE A 112 -4.79 -4.58 18.57
CA ILE A 112 -3.71 -3.66 18.20
C ILE A 112 -3.92 -3.18 16.76
N LYS A 113 -3.93 -1.87 16.57
CA LYS A 113 -4.11 -1.23 15.26
C LYS A 113 -2.76 -0.91 14.63
N LEU A 114 -2.26 -1.82 13.78
CA LEU A 114 -0.97 -1.63 13.07
C LEU A 114 -1.05 -0.62 11.93
N ASP A 115 -2.22 -0.45 11.31
CA ASP A 115 -2.48 0.61 10.32
C ASP A 115 -3.37 1.69 10.95
N LYS A 116 -2.83 2.89 11.16
CA LYS A 116 -3.55 4.00 11.79
C LYS A 116 -4.64 4.60 10.90
N TYR A 117 -4.53 4.45 9.59
CA TYR A 117 -5.40 5.05 8.59
C TYR A 117 -6.60 4.17 8.24
N ALA A 118 -6.49 2.85 8.42
CA ALA A 118 -7.59 1.93 8.18
C ALA A 118 -8.80 2.20 9.08
N ASN A 119 -10.00 2.28 8.50
CA ASN A 119 -11.25 2.32 9.25
C ASN A 119 -11.83 0.91 9.38
N PHE A 120 -11.43 0.19 10.43
CA PHE A 120 -11.88 -1.20 10.66
C PHE A 120 -13.35 -1.32 11.07
N GLU A 121 -13.99 -0.25 11.55
CA GLU A 121 -15.39 -0.27 11.99
C GLU A 121 -16.38 -0.41 10.81
N GLU A 122 -15.94 -0.10 9.59
CA GLU A 122 -16.76 -0.14 8.37
C GLU A 122 -16.32 -1.25 7.39
N MET A 123 -15.34 -2.08 7.78
CA MET A 123 -14.82 -3.13 6.90
C MET A 123 -15.69 -4.37 6.88
N ASN A 124 -16.18 -4.71 5.70
CA ASN A 124 -16.80 -5.99 5.40
C ASN A 124 -15.89 -6.76 4.43
N LEU A 125 -14.99 -7.59 4.97
CA LEU A 125 -14.14 -8.46 4.18
C LEU A 125 -14.91 -9.72 3.80
N GLN A 126 -14.84 -10.09 2.52
CA GLN A 126 -15.55 -11.24 1.99
C GLN A 126 -14.94 -12.56 2.49
N ASN A 127 -15.80 -13.45 3.01
CA ASN A 127 -15.49 -14.83 3.36
C ASN A 127 -14.20 -15.01 4.17
N ILE A 128 -14.08 -14.30 5.29
CA ILE A 128 -12.94 -14.46 6.22
C ILE A 128 -13.12 -15.62 7.21
N ASP A 129 -14.32 -16.19 7.30
CA ASP A 129 -14.67 -17.22 8.27
C ASP A 129 -14.39 -18.65 7.77
N ILE A 130 -13.52 -18.83 6.76
CA ILE A 130 -13.15 -20.14 6.18
C ILE A 130 -12.51 -21.09 7.20
N HIS A 131 -11.96 -20.55 8.30
CA HIS A 131 -11.40 -21.33 9.41
C HIS A 131 -12.47 -21.80 10.42
N SER A 132 -13.74 -21.46 10.21
CA SER A 132 -14.83 -21.91 11.09
C SER A 132 -15.00 -23.42 11.03
N GLU A 133 -15.34 -24.02 12.18
CA GLU A 133 -15.60 -25.46 12.28
C GLU A 133 -16.75 -25.88 11.36
N ASN A 134 -16.67 -27.12 10.85
CA ASN A 134 -17.69 -27.75 10.00
C ASN A 134 -17.96 -27.05 8.65
N THR A 135 -17.03 -26.23 8.17
CA THR A 135 -17.05 -25.71 6.81
C THR A 135 -16.35 -26.66 5.85
N ILE A 136 -16.80 -26.70 4.59
CA ILE A 136 -16.14 -27.51 3.55
C ILE A 136 -14.70 -27.05 3.31
N TYR A 137 -14.44 -25.74 3.45
CA TYR A 137 -13.13 -25.15 3.29
C TYR A 137 -12.16 -25.62 4.38
N ARG A 138 -12.62 -25.71 5.64
CA ARG A 138 -11.80 -26.28 6.72
C ARG A 138 -11.56 -27.77 6.55
N ALA A 139 -12.54 -28.51 6.02
CA ALA A 139 -12.37 -29.92 5.69
C ALA A 139 -11.29 -30.12 4.61
N ILE A 140 -11.32 -29.32 3.53
CA ILE A 140 -10.25 -29.28 2.52
C ILE A 140 -8.92 -28.88 3.16
N MET A 141 -8.90 -27.79 3.91
CA MET A 141 -7.69 -27.25 4.54
C MET A 141 -6.99 -28.29 5.41
N ASN A 142 -7.71 -29.18 6.07
CA ASN A 142 -7.13 -30.23 6.91
C ASN A 142 -7.07 -31.61 6.25
N ASN A 143 -7.46 -31.72 4.97
CA ASN A 143 -7.65 -32.99 4.28
C ASN A 143 -8.54 -33.98 5.06
N ASP A 144 -9.58 -33.45 5.73
CA ASP A 144 -10.54 -34.22 6.53
C ASP A 144 -11.63 -34.79 5.61
N LEU A 145 -11.36 -35.99 5.11
CA LEU A 145 -12.26 -36.70 4.19
C LEU A 145 -13.62 -37.00 4.80
N GLU A 146 -13.71 -37.29 6.10
CA GLU A 146 -14.98 -37.66 6.75
C GLU A 146 -15.94 -36.48 6.78
N THR A 147 -15.48 -35.32 7.28
CA THR A 147 -16.27 -34.10 7.28
C THR A 147 -16.59 -33.65 5.85
N PHE A 148 -15.64 -33.82 4.92
CA PHE A 148 -15.85 -33.48 3.51
C PHE A 148 -16.96 -34.32 2.87
N ILE A 149 -16.95 -35.64 3.05
CA ILE A 149 -18.02 -36.54 2.59
C ILE A 149 -19.36 -36.12 3.19
N PHE A 150 -19.41 -35.93 4.51
CA PHE A 150 -20.63 -35.53 5.22
C PHE A 150 -21.25 -34.24 4.63
N ILE A 151 -20.44 -33.26 4.24
CA ILE A 151 -20.94 -32.02 3.63
C ILE A 151 -21.38 -32.24 2.18
N THR A 152 -20.60 -32.98 1.38
CA THR A 152 -20.90 -33.22 -0.04
C THR A 152 -22.15 -34.09 -0.26
N GLU A 153 -22.60 -34.82 0.76
CA GLU A 153 -23.80 -35.66 0.73
C GLU A 153 -25.08 -34.94 1.18
N LYS A 154 -24.98 -33.69 1.65
CA LYS A 154 -26.16 -32.90 2.02
C LYS A 154 -26.98 -32.52 0.80
N GLU A 155 -28.30 -32.55 0.97
CA GLU A 155 -29.23 -32.05 -0.04
C GLU A 155 -28.97 -30.56 -0.31
N GLY A 156 -28.83 -30.20 -1.58
CA GLY A 156 -28.52 -28.83 -2.01
C GLY A 156 -27.02 -28.47 -2.04
N PHE A 157 -26.11 -29.44 -1.87
CA PHE A 157 -24.68 -29.22 -2.10
C PHE A 157 -24.41 -28.79 -3.56
N ASP A 158 -23.74 -27.66 -3.73
CA ASP A 158 -23.27 -27.18 -5.02
C ASP A 158 -21.81 -27.59 -5.25
N LYS A 159 -21.62 -28.57 -6.15
CA LYS A 159 -20.30 -29.07 -6.53
C LYS A 159 -19.46 -28.04 -7.30
N ASN A 160 -20.10 -27.02 -7.90
CA ASN A 160 -19.45 -25.98 -8.68
C ASN A 160 -19.26 -24.69 -7.88
N GLN A 161 -19.51 -24.72 -6.56
CA GLN A 161 -19.33 -23.52 -5.74
C GLN A 161 -17.88 -23.03 -5.80
N GLN A 162 -17.74 -21.71 -5.90
CA GLN A 162 -16.46 -21.01 -5.91
C GLN A 162 -16.31 -20.16 -4.63
N LEU A 163 -15.09 -20.10 -4.11
CA LEU A 163 -14.73 -19.29 -2.97
C LEU A 163 -14.01 -18.03 -3.43
N GLN A 164 -14.69 -16.88 -3.29
CA GLN A 164 -14.02 -15.57 -3.30
C GLN A 164 -13.67 -15.18 -1.88
N SER A 165 -12.38 -15.08 -1.56
CA SER A 165 -11.92 -14.69 -0.23
C SER A 165 -10.64 -13.90 -0.30
N SER A 166 -10.57 -12.81 0.47
CA SER A 166 -9.37 -12.00 0.64
C SER A 166 -8.20 -12.71 1.36
N LEU A 167 -8.40 -13.96 1.78
CA LEU A 167 -7.39 -14.77 2.47
C LEU A 167 -6.52 -15.62 1.53
N TYR A 168 -6.83 -15.63 0.24
CA TYR A 168 -6.10 -16.33 -0.82
C TYR A 168 -5.52 -15.29 -1.80
N PRO A 169 -4.65 -15.70 -2.75
CA PRO A 169 -4.24 -14.81 -3.84
C PRO A 169 -5.46 -14.26 -4.60
N GLU A 170 -5.36 -13.08 -5.20
CA GLU A 170 -6.49 -12.44 -5.86
C GLU A 170 -6.99 -13.27 -7.06
N SER A 171 -8.32 -13.45 -7.14
CA SER A 171 -8.99 -14.15 -8.26
C SER A 171 -10.32 -13.47 -8.54
N GLU A 172 -10.59 -13.18 -9.82
CA GLU A 172 -11.84 -12.54 -10.26
C GLU A 172 -13.04 -13.49 -10.15
N GLU A 173 -12.85 -14.77 -10.47
CA GLU A 173 -13.92 -15.78 -10.47
C GLU A 173 -14.05 -16.51 -9.12
N GLY A 174 -13.00 -16.49 -8.30
CA GLY A 174 -12.91 -17.28 -7.08
C GLY A 174 -12.46 -18.71 -7.35
N TYR A 175 -12.16 -19.45 -6.27
CA TYR A 175 -11.53 -20.77 -6.38
C TYR A 175 -12.53 -21.91 -6.26
N SER A 176 -12.45 -22.87 -7.18
CA SER A 176 -13.21 -24.12 -7.09
C SER A 176 -12.73 -24.98 -5.90
N LEU A 177 -13.57 -25.93 -5.48
CA LEU A 177 -13.17 -26.87 -4.43
C LEU A 177 -11.95 -27.71 -4.81
N LEU A 178 -11.77 -28.01 -6.10
CA LEU A 178 -10.63 -28.80 -6.56
C LEU A 178 -9.33 -27.98 -6.52
N GLU A 179 -9.38 -26.73 -6.93
CA GLU A 179 -8.24 -25.79 -6.82
C GLU A 179 -7.83 -25.58 -5.37
N LEU A 180 -8.81 -25.44 -4.46
CA LEU A 180 -8.52 -25.37 -3.02
C LEU A 180 -7.88 -26.65 -2.48
N CYS A 181 -8.25 -27.83 -3.01
CA CYS A 181 -7.56 -29.06 -2.65
C CYS A 181 -6.10 -29.07 -3.12
N CYS A 182 -5.81 -28.50 -4.30
CA CYS A 182 -4.45 -28.36 -4.80
C CYS A 182 -3.64 -27.40 -3.92
N TYR A 183 -4.21 -26.23 -3.60
CA TYR A 183 -3.59 -25.20 -2.75
C TYR A 183 -3.20 -25.77 -1.38
N HIS A 184 -4.08 -26.54 -0.76
CA HIS A 184 -3.86 -27.11 0.58
C HIS A 184 -3.13 -28.45 0.57
N GLY A 185 -2.89 -29.06 -0.60
CA GLY A 185 -2.36 -30.42 -0.71
C GLY A 185 -3.31 -31.50 -0.15
N ALA A 186 -4.63 -31.28 -0.25
CA ALA A 186 -5.68 -32.13 0.30
C ALA A 186 -6.01 -33.30 -0.63
N VAL A 187 -5.12 -34.30 -0.65
CA VAL A 187 -5.15 -35.41 -1.62
C VAL A 187 -6.42 -36.27 -1.57
N ASP A 188 -7.01 -36.47 -0.38
CA ASP A 188 -8.17 -37.33 -0.24
C ASP A 188 -9.44 -36.63 -0.73
N CYS A 189 -9.61 -35.36 -0.35
CA CYS A 189 -10.68 -34.51 -0.87
C CYS A 189 -10.57 -34.34 -2.40
N PHE A 190 -9.35 -34.14 -2.91
CA PHE A 190 -9.06 -34.07 -4.35
C PHE A 190 -9.50 -35.34 -5.09
N LYS A 191 -9.08 -36.52 -4.60
CA LYS A 191 -9.44 -37.82 -5.17
C LYS A 191 -10.96 -38.04 -5.16
N LEU A 192 -11.65 -37.63 -4.10
CA LEU A 192 -13.12 -37.71 -4.04
C LEU A 192 -13.78 -36.82 -5.11
N LEU A 193 -13.32 -35.57 -5.26
CA LEU A 193 -13.86 -34.64 -6.25
C LEU A 193 -13.68 -35.16 -7.68
N ARG A 194 -12.49 -35.67 -8.01
CA ARG A 194 -12.20 -36.27 -9.33
C ARG A 194 -13.06 -37.51 -9.60
N THR A 195 -13.20 -38.41 -8.64
CA THR A 195 -13.90 -39.70 -8.84
C THR A 195 -15.42 -39.57 -8.80
N LYS A 196 -15.98 -38.80 -7.86
CA LYS A 196 -17.43 -38.70 -7.63
C LYS A 196 -18.08 -37.63 -8.52
N PHE A 197 -17.41 -36.50 -8.74
CA PHE A 197 -18.01 -35.35 -9.41
C PHE A 197 -17.42 -35.06 -10.79
N ASN A 198 -16.33 -35.76 -11.17
CA ASN A 198 -15.58 -35.52 -12.40
C ASN A 198 -15.14 -34.06 -12.53
N SER A 199 -14.77 -33.44 -11.41
CA SER A 199 -14.32 -32.04 -11.36
C SER A 199 -13.12 -31.83 -12.27
N GLU A 200 -13.19 -30.84 -13.16
CA GLU A 200 -12.15 -30.55 -14.16
C GLU A 200 -10.86 -30.06 -13.51
N ILE A 201 -9.71 -30.50 -14.03
CA ILE A 201 -8.39 -30.00 -13.63
C ILE A 201 -8.10 -28.77 -14.48
N THR A 202 -8.07 -27.60 -13.85
CA THR A 202 -7.74 -26.29 -14.45
C THR A 202 -6.23 -26.04 -14.42
N GLU A 203 -5.76 -25.01 -15.13
CA GLU A 203 -4.38 -24.51 -15.01
C GLU A 203 -4.06 -24.11 -13.56
N GLN A 204 -4.99 -23.44 -12.87
CA GLN A 204 -4.87 -23.09 -11.46
C GLN A 204 -4.68 -24.31 -10.54
N CYS A 205 -5.30 -25.45 -10.85
CA CYS A 205 -5.01 -26.69 -10.11
C CYS A 205 -3.53 -27.08 -10.22
N LEU A 206 -2.93 -26.96 -11.41
CA LEU A 206 -1.52 -27.26 -11.60
C LEU A 206 -0.65 -26.26 -10.85
N TRP A 207 -0.89 -24.96 -10.99
CA TRP A 207 -0.16 -23.89 -10.29
C TRP A 207 -0.16 -24.11 -8.78
N PHE A 208 -1.34 -24.32 -8.21
CA PHE A 208 -1.49 -24.57 -6.77
C PHE A 208 -0.96 -25.92 -6.31
N SER A 209 -0.85 -26.92 -7.18
CA SER A 209 -0.24 -28.19 -6.80
C SER A 209 1.25 -28.05 -6.44
N PHE A 210 1.97 -27.14 -7.13
CA PHE A 210 3.34 -26.78 -6.81
C PHE A 210 3.46 -26.00 -5.49
N LEU A 211 2.46 -25.17 -5.16
CA LEU A 211 2.38 -24.49 -3.87
C LEU A 211 2.10 -25.47 -2.71
N GLY A 212 1.08 -26.32 -2.88
CA GLY A 212 0.64 -27.27 -1.86
C GLY A 212 1.64 -28.39 -1.60
N GLY A 213 2.54 -28.67 -2.54
CA GLY A 213 3.67 -29.58 -2.36
C GLY A 213 3.30 -31.07 -2.35
N ASN A 214 2.06 -31.42 -2.72
CA ASN A 214 1.60 -32.81 -2.72
C ASN A 214 1.88 -33.48 -4.08
N GLN A 215 2.85 -34.40 -4.10
CA GLN A 215 3.30 -35.06 -5.33
C GLN A 215 2.19 -35.86 -6.04
N ASP A 216 1.24 -36.48 -5.33
CA ASP A 216 0.13 -37.20 -5.95
C ASP A 216 -0.78 -36.26 -6.74
N ILE A 217 -1.11 -35.10 -6.15
CA ILE A 217 -1.95 -34.09 -6.80
C ILE A 217 -1.22 -33.52 -8.02
N MET A 218 0.04 -33.10 -7.83
CA MET A 218 0.86 -32.53 -8.92
C MET A 218 0.98 -33.51 -10.10
N SER A 219 1.30 -34.78 -9.81
CA SER A 219 1.44 -35.82 -10.85
C SER A 219 0.13 -36.10 -11.57
N GLU A 220 -1.03 -35.95 -10.90
CA GLU A 220 -2.32 -36.07 -11.56
C GLU A 220 -2.61 -34.84 -12.43
N CYS A 221 -2.32 -33.63 -11.95
CA CYS A 221 -2.50 -32.38 -12.71
C CYS A 221 -1.68 -32.35 -14.00
N LEU A 222 -0.42 -32.79 -13.95
CA LEU A 222 0.50 -32.86 -15.10
C LEU A 222 0.02 -33.80 -16.23
N LYS A 223 -0.98 -34.66 -15.99
CA LYS A 223 -1.58 -35.49 -17.05
C LYS A 223 -2.56 -34.72 -17.94
N TYR A 224 -3.04 -33.56 -17.48
CA TYR A 224 -4.07 -32.78 -18.15
C TYR A 224 -3.63 -31.37 -18.53
N GLN A 225 -2.63 -30.82 -17.82
CA GLN A 225 -2.15 -29.46 -18.00
C GLN A 225 -0.63 -29.45 -18.23
N GLU A 226 -0.15 -28.50 -19.02
CA GLU A 226 1.28 -28.28 -19.26
C GLU A 226 1.82 -27.20 -18.30
N PRO A 227 3.00 -27.39 -17.69
CA PRO A 227 3.63 -26.36 -16.88
C PRO A 227 3.95 -25.08 -17.67
N ASP A 228 3.78 -23.95 -17.00
CA ASP A 228 3.99 -22.61 -17.51
C ASP A 228 4.78 -21.75 -16.51
N TYR A 229 4.93 -20.46 -16.79
CA TYR A 229 5.70 -19.55 -15.94
C TYR A 229 5.03 -19.32 -14.56
N GLU A 230 3.70 -19.45 -14.46
CA GLU A 230 2.97 -19.38 -13.19
C GLU A 230 3.30 -20.59 -12.30
N CYS A 231 3.50 -21.79 -12.88
CA CYS A 231 4.02 -22.94 -12.13
C CYS A 231 5.37 -22.63 -11.47
N MET A 232 6.27 -21.93 -12.19
CA MET A 232 7.57 -21.51 -11.64
C MET A 232 7.40 -20.49 -10.51
N GLU A 233 6.52 -19.50 -10.67
CA GLU A 233 6.22 -18.53 -9.62
C GLU A 233 5.73 -19.23 -8.33
N TYR A 234 4.70 -20.08 -8.41
CA TYR A 234 4.18 -20.80 -7.24
C TYR A 234 5.19 -21.78 -6.62
N THR A 235 6.12 -22.28 -7.42
CA THR A 235 7.23 -23.09 -6.95
C THR A 235 8.29 -22.27 -6.20
N ILE A 236 8.59 -21.06 -6.68
CA ILE A 236 9.44 -20.10 -5.97
C ILE A 236 8.77 -19.68 -4.65
N ILE A 237 7.45 -19.44 -4.66
CA ILE A 237 6.67 -19.12 -3.46
C ILE A 237 6.71 -20.26 -2.43
N SER A 238 6.69 -21.53 -2.84
CA SER A 238 6.69 -22.66 -1.91
C SER A 238 8.05 -22.92 -1.24
N HIS A 239 9.11 -22.23 -1.68
CA HIS A 239 10.50 -22.47 -1.24
C HIS A 239 10.91 -23.94 -1.41
N ASN A 240 10.43 -24.60 -2.47
CA ASN A 240 10.77 -25.99 -2.79
C ASN A 240 11.75 -26.07 -3.97
N ILE A 241 13.05 -26.12 -3.67
CA ILE A 241 14.11 -26.09 -4.68
C ILE A 241 14.10 -27.33 -5.59
N ASP A 242 13.61 -28.47 -5.11
CA ASP A 242 13.49 -29.68 -5.91
C ASP A 242 12.46 -29.49 -7.04
N PHE A 243 11.39 -28.76 -6.76
CA PHE A 243 10.39 -28.42 -7.77
C PHE A 243 10.90 -27.34 -8.75
N VAL A 244 11.68 -26.35 -8.26
CA VAL A 244 12.30 -25.34 -9.12
C VAL A 244 13.19 -26.03 -10.16
N THR A 245 14.08 -26.90 -9.68
CA THR A 245 15.01 -27.63 -10.55
C THR A 245 14.30 -28.64 -11.45
N PHE A 246 13.21 -29.27 -10.99
CA PHE A 246 12.35 -30.11 -11.83
C PHE A 246 11.74 -29.33 -13.00
N LEU A 247 11.09 -28.19 -12.75
CA LEU A 247 10.49 -27.36 -13.81
C LEU A 247 11.54 -26.84 -14.80
N MET A 248 12.69 -26.41 -14.28
CA MET A 248 13.78 -25.94 -15.12
C MET A 248 14.35 -27.05 -16.02
N ASN A 249 14.63 -28.24 -15.48
CA ASN A 249 15.32 -29.29 -16.23
C ASN A 249 14.38 -30.10 -17.13
N GLU A 250 13.15 -30.38 -16.70
CA GLU A 250 12.22 -31.25 -17.43
C GLU A 250 11.32 -30.48 -18.40
N TYR A 251 11.06 -29.19 -18.13
CA TYR A 251 10.15 -28.36 -18.91
C TYR A 251 10.79 -27.11 -19.52
N ASP A 252 12.09 -26.85 -19.29
CA ASP A 252 12.82 -25.69 -19.84
C ASP A 252 12.17 -24.35 -19.45
N ILE A 253 11.65 -24.27 -18.22
CA ILE A 253 11.02 -23.05 -17.70
C ILE A 253 12.06 -22.25 -16.92
N ASP A 254 12.32 -21.03 -17.38
CA ASP A 254 13.28 -20.12 -16.77
C ASP A 254 12.84 -19.64 -15.38
N ILE A 255 13.80 -19.53 -14.47
CA ILE A 255 13.59 -18.92 -13.15
C ILE A 255 13.45 -17.41 -13.31
N ASN A 256 12.30 -16.87 -12.88
CA ASN A 256 12.14 -15.43 -12.81
C ASN A 256 12.82 -14.85 -11.56
N ILE A 257 13.90 -14.10 -11.79
CA ILE A 257 14.69 -13.48 -10.72
C ILE A 257 13.91 -12.43 -9.92
N SER A 258 12.87 -11.80 -10.50
CA SER A 258 12.02 -10.87 -9.74
C SER A 258 11.25 -11.58 -8.64
N ASP A 259 10.74 -12.76 -8.94
CA ASP A 259 9.87 -13.51 -8.03
C ASP A 259 10.72 -14.09 -6.90
N CYS A 260 11.95 -14.51 -7.20
CA CYS A 260 12.93 -14.90 -6.19
C CYS A 260 13.17 -13.77 -5.17
N ALA A 261 13.30 -12.53 -5.65
CA ALA A 261 13.50 -11.37 -4.79
C ALA A 261 12.23 -10.95 -4.02
N GLU A 262 11.07 -10.99 -4.68
CA GLU A 262 9.77 -10.67 -4.08
C GLU A 262 9.43 -11.62 -2.92
N TYR A 263 9.61 -12.92 -3.13
CA TYR A 263 9.33 -13.96 -2.15
C TYR A 263 10.54 -14.35 -1.29
N ASN A 264 11.64 -13.60 -1.37
CA ASN A 264 12.88 -13.84 -0.62
C ASN A 264 13.41 -15.28 -0.74
N ASN A 265 13.17 -15.93 -1.88
CA ASN A 265 13.69 -17.25 -2.19
C ASN A 265 15.11 -17.10 -2.77
N LEU A 266 16.05 -16.85 -1.87
CA LEU A 266 17.46 -16.70 -2.22
C LEU A 266 18.06 -17.99 -2.77
N GLU A 267 17.52 -19.16 -2.41
CA GLU A 267 18.01 -20.43 -2.93
C GLU A 267 17.74 -20.56 -4.44
N SER A 268 16.53 -20.23 -4.89
CA SER A 268 16.17 -20.20 -6.32
C SER A 268 16.93 -19.12 -7.08
N PHE A 269 17.17 -17.96 -6.44
CA PHE A 269 18.02 -16.91 -6.98
C PHE A 269 19.47 -17.39 -7.23
N LEU A 270 20.02 -18.18 -6.30
CA LEU A 270 21.37 -18.73 -6.44
C LEU A 270 21.43 -19.80 -7.53
N VAL A 271 20.37 -20.61 -7.72
CA VAL A 271 20.26 -21.54 -8.86
C VAL A 271 20.20 -20.77 -10.18
N TYR A 272 19.41 -19.69 -10.26
CA TYR A 272 19.40 -18.84 -11.45
C TYR A 272 20.79 -18.29 -11.78
N PHE A 273 21.54 -17.83 -10.77
CA PHE A 273 22.90 -17.32 -10.98
C PHE A 273 23.85 -18.42 -11.45
N ASP A 274 23.83 -19.60 -10.82
CA ASP A 274 24.66 -20.76 -11.18
C ASP A 274 24.47 -21.18 -12.66
N GLN A 275 23.23 -21.09 -13.15
CA GLN A 275 22.91 -21.48 -14.54
C GLN A 275 23.23 -20.39 -15.57
N THR A 276 22.94 -19.12 -15.25
CA THR A 276 23.00 -18.03 -16.24
C THR A 276 24.32 -17.25 -16.20
N ASN A 277 24.99 -17.23 -15.05
CA ASN A 277 26.14 -16.39 -14.75
C ASN A 277 25.91 -14.89 -15.08
N GLU A 278 24.65 -14.42 -15.03
CA GLU A 278 24.29 -13.01 -15.29
C GLU A 278 24.60 -12.11 -14.08
N VAL A 279 25.88 -11.86 -13.83
CA VAL A 279 26.40 -11.10 -12.67
C VAL A 279 25.68 -9.76 -12.47
N ASN A 280 25.47 -8.99 -13.54
CA ASN A 280 24.81 -7.68 -13.49
C ASN A 280 23.33 -7.77 -13.11
N GLN A 281 22.62 -8.74 -13.66
CA GLN A 281 21.21 -8.95 -13.38
C GLN A 281 21.05 -9.38 -11.91
N CYS A 282 21.85 -10.34 -11.46
CA CYS A 282 21.87 -10.75 -10.06
C CYS A 282 22.21 -9.59 -9.12
N PHE A 283 23.19 -8.74 -9.45
CA PHE A 283 23.53 -7.56 -8.67
C PHE A 283 22.33 -6.60 -8.49
N ILE A 284 21.58 -6.31 -9.55
CA ILE A 284 20.43 -5.39 -9.49
C ILE A 284 19.35 -5.92 -8.53
N TYR A 285 19.04 -7.22 -8.59
CA TYR A 285 18.00 -7.84 -7.76
C TYR A 285 18.50 -8.18 -6.34
N SER A 286 19.81 -8.29 -6.12
CA SER A 286 20.40 -8.49 -4.79
C SER A 286 20.00 -7.41 -3.79
N ALA A 287 19.81 -6.18 -4.27
CA ALA A 287 19.39 -5.05 -3.45
C ALA A 287 17.98 -5.20 -2.84
N LEU A 288 17.15 -6.11 -3.37
CA LEU A 288 15.81 -6.39 -2.84
C LEU A 288 15.84 -7.32 -1.61
N PHE A 289 16.90 -8.09 -1.41
CA PHE A 289 17.03 -9.01 -0.26
C PHE A 289 17.37 -8.30 1.07
N ASP A 290 17.60 -6.98 1.06
CA ASP A 290 17.97 -6.19 2.25
C ASP A 290 19.26 -6.75 2.93
N ASN A 291 20.22 -7.16 2.10
CA ASN A 291 21.48 -7.75 2.53
C ASN A 291 22.64 -7.19 1.68
N PRO A 292 23.36 -6.16 2.17
CA PRO A 292 24.48 -5.55 1.43
C PRO A 292 25.58 -6.54 1.04
N SER A 293 25.80 -7.61 1.82
CA SER A 293 26.83 -8.61 1.52
C SER A 293 26.54 -9.39 0.23
N LEU A 294 25.28 -9.49 -0.19
CA LEU A 294 24.93 -10.08 -1.48
C LEU A 294 25.34 -9.14 -2.62
N CYS A 295 25.08 -7.83 -2.49
CA CYS A 295 25.56 -6.83 -3.43
C CYS A 295 27.10 -6.78 -3.48
N GLU A 296 27.77 -6.87 -2.32
CA GLU A 296 29.23 -6.92 -2.20
C GLU A 296 29.83 -8.10 -2.97
N TYR A 297 29.21 -9.28 -2.86
CA TYR A 297 29.62 -10.46 -3.62
C TYR A 297 29.59 -10.19 -5.13
N PHE A 298 28.47 -9.72 -5.68
CA PHE A 298 28.39 -9.48 -7.14
C PHE A 298 29.26 -8.31 -7.61
N LEU A 299 29.50 -7.29 -6.78
CA LEU A 299 30.50 -6.26 -7.11
C LEU A 299 31.91 -6.85 -7.17
N SER A 300 32.24 -7.82 -6.30
CA SER A 300 33.53 -8.52 -6.34
C SER A 300 33.74 -9.36 -7.61
N LEU A 301 32.64 -9.79 -8.23
CA LEU A 301 32.62 -10.44 -9.55
C LEU A 301 32.64 -9.45 -10.73
N GLY A 302 32.68 -8.14 -10.46
CA GLY A 302 32.77 -7.12 -11.50
C GLY A 302 31.43 -6.55 -11.97
N ALA A 303 30.34 -6.70 -11.20
CA ALA A 303 29.07 -6.06 -11.52
C ALA A 303 29.21 -4.53 -11.66
N ASN A 304 28.52 -3.96 -12.64
CA ASN A 304 28.41 -2.52 -12.81
C ASN A 304 27.39 -1.94 -11.81
N VAL A 305 27.86 -1.13 -10.86
CA VAL A 305 27.02 -0.50 -9.83
C VAL A 305 25.84 0.33 -10.39
N ASN A 306 25.99 0.84 -11.62
CA ASN A 306 25.01 1.68 -12.30
C ASN A 306 24.24 0.96 -13.41
N GLU A 307 24.34 -0.37 -13.48
CA GLU A 307 23.60 -1.17 -14.46
C GLU A 307 22.09 -1.03 -14.24
N LYS A 308 21.34 -1.14 -15.34
CA LYS A 308 19.87 -1.01 -15.35
C LYS A 308 19.24 -2.28 -15.87
N ASN A 309 18.18 -2.73 -15.22
CA ASN A 309 17.36 -3.82 -15.76
C ASN A 309 16.50 -3.33 -16.94
N ILE A 310 15.69 -4.24 -17.50
CA ILE A 310 14.77 -3.97 -18.61
C ILE A 310 13.75 -2.85 -18.33
N TYR A 311 13.51 -2.54 -17.04
CA TYR A 311 12.61 -1.46 -16.60
C TYR A 311 13.34 -0.13 -16.35
N GLY A 312 14.65 -0.09 -16.56
CA GLY A 312 15.50 1.07 -16.30
C GLY A 312 15.86 1.27 -14.82
N ALA A 313 15.59 0.29 -13.95
CA ALA A 313 15.87 0.37 -12.51
C ALA A 313 17.28 -0.16 -12.19
N THR A 314 17.97 0.54 -11.30
CA THR A 314 19.29 0.17 -10.75
C THR A 314 19.16 -0.57 -9.42
N ALA A 315 20.27 -1.14 -8.94
CA ALA A 315 20.35 -1.68 -7.57
C ALA A 315 19.97 -0.63 -6.51
N LEU A 316 20.34 0.65 -6.72
CA LEU A 316 20.01 1.73 -5.79
C LEU A 316 18.51 2.03 -5.78
N ASP A 317 17.84 1.99 -6.94
CA ASP A 317 16.37 2.12 -7.01
C ASP A 317 15.67 1.02 -6.22
N ASN A 318 16.16 -0.22 -6.32
CA ASN A 318 15.62 -1.37 -5.60
C ASN A 318 15.84 -1.26 -4.07
N ALA A 319 17.03 -0.87 -3.63
CA ALA A 319 17.30 -0.61 -2.21
C ALA A 319 16.38 0.47 -1.65
N VAL A 320 16.10 1.52 -2.43
CA VAL A 320 15.22 2.62 -2.05
C VAL A 320 13.75 2.19 -2.03
N ARG A 321 13.30 1.35 -2.97
CA ARG A 321 11.95 0.77 -2.95
C ARG A 321 11.66 -0.02 -1.68
N ASN A 322 12.64 -0.75 -1.16
CA ASN A 322 12.55 -1.52 0.08
C ASN A 322 12.96 -0.71 1.33
N ASN A 323 13.26 0.58 1.15
CA ASN A 323 13.72 1.46 2.21
C ASN A 323 14.94 0.89 2.99
N SER A 324 15.80 0.15 2.29
CA SER A 324 16.99 -0.48 2.83
C SER A 324 18.12 0.55 2.96
N LYS A 325 18.15 1.25 4.10
CA LYS A 325 19.14 2.30 4.38
C LYS A 325 20.58 1.83 4.16
N LYS A 326 20.92 0.66 4.69
CA LYS A 326 22.28 0.12 4.63
C LYS A 326 22.70 -0.27 3.23
N THR A 327 21.81 -0.92 2.48
CA THR A 327 22.10 -1.30 1.09
C THR A 327 22.22 -0.06 0.23
N ALA A 328 21.35 0.94 0.42
CA ALA A 328 21.48 2.23 -0.28
C ALA A 328 22.81 2.94 0.03
N GLU A 329 23.19 3.03 1.31
CA GLU A 329 24.47 3.63 1.74
C GLU A 329 25.68 2.86 1.17
N PHE A 330 25.62 1.53 1.19
CA PHE A 330 26.63 0.67 0.56
C PHE A 330 26.75 0.97 -0.94
N LEU A 331 25.65 0.98 -1.68
CA LEU A 331 25.65 1.23 -3.13
C LEU A 331 26.19 2.63 -3.46
N ILE A 332 25.79 3.66 -2.70
CA ILE A 332 26.27 5.04 -2.89
C ILE A 332 27.78 5.14 -2.67
N THR A 333 28.29 4.53 -1.60
CA THR A 333 29.74 4.51 -1.32
C THR A 333 30.56 3.74 -2.36
N HIS A 334 29.92 2.86 -3.14
CA HIS A 334 30.52 2.12 -4.25
C HIS A 334 30.22 2.75 -5.63
N GLY A 335 29.75 4.00 -5.67
CA GLY A 335 29.65 4.77 -6.91
C GLY A 335 28.28 4.72 -7.61
N ALA A 336 27.22 4.30 -6.92
CA ALA A 336 25.86 4.41 -7.45
C ALA A 336 25.47 5.87 -7.71
N THR A 337 24.91 6.13 -8.88
CA THR A 337 24.53 7.47 -9.33
C THR A 337 23.21 7.88 -8.69
N ILE A 338 23.25 8.93 -7.87
CA ILE A 338 22.06 9.45 -7.17
C ILE A 338 21.19 10.31 -8.10
N ASN A 339 21.84 11.19 -8.88
CA ASN A 339 21.18 12.15 -9.74
C ASN A 339 21.24 11.66 -11.18
N THR A 340 20.18 10.97 -11.61
CA THR A 340 20.01 10.50 -12.99
C THR A 340 19.00 11.36 -13.74
N PRO A 341 19.34 11.88 -14.94
CA PRO A 341 18.34 12.49 -15.81
C PRO A 341 17.43 11.41 -16.39
N GLY A 342 16.12 11.66 -16.45
CA GLY A 342 15.15 10.74 -17.02
C GLY A 342 13.81 10.74 -16.29
N LYS A 343 13.02 9.67 -16.47
CA LYS A 343 11.64 9.57 -15.98
C LYS A 343 11.46 9.71 -14.46
N TYR A 344 12.38 9.22 -13.63
CA TYR A 344 12.33 9.41 -12.18
C TYR A 344 13.76 9.44 -11.61
N SER A 345 14.07 10.38 -10.73
CA SER A 345 15.29 10.28 -9.91
C SER A 345 15.07 9.31 -8.74
N VAL A 346 16.15 8.83 -8.14
CA VAL A 346 16.08 7.94 -6.97
C VAL A 346 15.31 8.59 -5.80
N LEU A 347 15.39 9.91 -5.64
CA LEU A 347 14.63 10.65 -4.63
C LEU A 347 13.13 10.71 -4.96
N HIS A 348 12.74 10.68 -6.24
CA HIS A 348 11.33 10.50 -6.63
C HIS A 348 10.82 9.12 -6.21
N VAL A 349 11.62 8.06 -6.43
CA VAL A 349 11.28 6.71 -6.00
C VAL A 349 11.07 6.66 -4.49
N ALA A 350 12.00 7.23 -3.71
CA ALA A 350 11.88 7.33 -2.25
C ALA A 350 10.60 8.08 -1.83
N ALA A 351 10.26 9.15 -2.54
CA ALA A 351 9.05 9.93 -2.27
C ALA A 351 7.76 9.20 -2.60
N ILE A 352 7.73 8.39 -3.65
CA ILE A 352 6.58 7.55 -4.01
C ILE A 352 6.41 6.41 -3.02
N LYS A 353 7.52 5.80 -2.57
CA LYS A 353 7.55 4.60 -1.71
C LYS A 353 7.60 4.89 -0.22
N ASN A 354 7.52 6.17 0.18
CA ASN A 354 7.59 6.60 1.58
C ASN A 354 8.88 6.13 2.31
N SER A 355 9.98 6.01 1.56
CA SER A 355 11.24 5.42 2.02
C SER A 355 12.10 6.47 2.74
N LYS A 356 11.67 6.90 3.92
CA LYS A 356 12.26 8.03 4.65
C LYS A 356 13.75 7.84 4.95
N GLU A 357 14.12 6.66 5.45
CA GLU A 357 15.45 6.35 5.92
C GLU A 357 16.47 6.37 4.76
N THR A 358 16.05 5.90 3.58
CA THR A 358 16.86 6.02 2.36
C THR A 358 16.83 7.44 1.77
N ALA A 359 15.70 8.15 1.82
CA ALA A 359 15.63 9.56 1.41
C ALA A 359 16.60 10.46 2.20
N GLU A 360 16.72 10.26 3.52
CA GLU A 360 17.69 10.95 4.37
C GLU A 360 19.14 10.75 3.88
N ILE A 361 19.49 9.52 3.52
CA ILE A 361 20.83 9.19 2.98
C ILE A 361 21.05 9.77 1.59
N LEU A 362 20.05 9.72 0.71
CA LEU A 362 20.14 10.30 -0.62
C LEU A 362 20.39 11.82 -0.54
N ILE A 363 19.64 12.52 0.33
CA ILE A 363 19.80 13.96 0.53
C ILE A 363 21.17 14.29 1.12
N SER A 364 21.65 13.52 2.10
CA SER A 364 22.98 13.76 2.69
C SER A 364 24.13 13.53 1.71
N HIS A 365 23.91 12.73 0.67
CA HIS A 365 24.87 12.49 -0.41
C HIS A 365 24.61 13.32 -1.67
N GLY A 366 23.82 14.40 -1.56
CA GLY A 366 23.68 15.40 -2.62
C GLY A 366 22.60 15.09 -3.67
N ALA A 367 21.57 14.33 -3.32
CA ALA A 367 20.37 14.23 -4.17
C ALA A 367 19.75 15.62 -4.42
N ASP A 368 19.35 15.89 -5.66
CA ASP A 368 18.64 17.12 -6.00
C ASP A 368 17.21 17.09 -5.40
N ILE A 369 17.03 17.82 -4.31
CA ILE A 369 15.76 17.91 -3.56
C ILE A 369 14.62 18.44 -4.42
N ASP A 370 14.91 19.38 -5.33
CA ASP A 370 13.96 19.98 -6.26
C ASP A 370 14.15 19.45 -7.69
N GLY A 371 14.85 18.32 -7.82
CA GLY A 371 15.06 17.62 -9.08
C GLY A 371 13.72 17.32 -9.74
N ILE A 372 13.68 17.41 -11.06
CA ILE A 372 12.43 17.26 -11.82
C ILE A 372 12.44 16.00 -12.68
N ASP A 373 11.27 15.36 -12.78
CA ASP A 373 11.02 14.30 -13.75
C ASP A 373 10.66 14.86 -15.15
N GLU A 374 10.35 13.97 -16.09
CA GLU A 374 9.92 14.32 -17.45
C GLU A 374 8.64 15.18 -17.49
N ASN A 375 7.80 15.14 -16.45
CA ASN A 375 6.59 15.95 -16.30
C ASN A 375 6.83 17.20 -15.43
N TYR A 376 8.09 17.52 -15.16
CA TYR A 376 8.52 18.62 -14.28
C TYR A 376 8.03 18.50 -12.82
N ASN A 377 7.57 17.32 -12.41
CA ASN A 377 7.20 17.05 -11.02
C ASN A 377 8.45 16.92 -10.17
N THR A 378 8.36 17.35 -8.91
CA THR A 378 9.42 17.15 -7.90
C THR A 378 9.09 15.97 -6.99
N PRO A 379 10.07 15.45 -6.22
CA PRO A 379 9.82 14.48 -5.17
C PRO A 379 8.74 14.95 -4.18
N LEU A 380 8.69 16.25 -3.87
CA LEU A 380 7.69 16.82 -2.98
C LEU A 380 6.27 16.74 -3.55
N ILE A 381 6.09 16.85 -4.88
CA ILE A 381 4.79 16.66 -5.53
C ILE A 381 4.33 15.21 -5.37
N TYR A 382 5.21 14.24 -5.61
CA TYR A 382 4.88 12.82 -5.45
C TYR A 382 4.57 12.44 -4.00
N ALA A 383 5.39 12.87 -3.05
CA ALA A 383 5.16 12.60 -1.63
C ALA A 383 3.80 13.16 -1.16
N ALA A 384 3.48 14.39 -1.58
CA ALA A 384 2.21 15.03 -1.25
C ALA A 384 1.00 14.35 -1.91
N ASN A 385 1.14 13.89 -3.16
CA ASN A 385 0.11 13.14 -3.88
C ASN A 385 -0.11 11.74 -3.28
N LYS A 386 0.94 11.11 -2.75
CA LYS A 386 0.87 9.79 -2.10
C LYS A 386 0.54 9.84 -0.61
N ASN A 387 0.31 11.02 -0.03
CA ASN A 387 0.07 11.22 1.41
C ASN A 387 1.26 10.79 2.31
N ASN A 388 2.48 10.85 1.78
CA ASN A 388 3.68 10.46 2.51
C ASN A 388 4.17 11.63 3.38
N SER A 389 3.47 11.87 4.49
CA SER A 389 3.67 13.03 5.37
C SER A 389 5.10 13.11 5.93
N GLU A 390 5.70 11.98 6.26
CA GLU A 390 7.07 11.94 6.77
C GLU A 390 8.09 12.37 5.71
N ILE A 391 7.93 11.94 4.46
CA ILE A 391 8.76 12.40 3.35
C ILE A 391 8.52 13.89 3.08
N VAL A 392 7.27 14.36 3.13
CA VAL A 392 6.96 15.78 2.94
C VAL A 392 7.68 16.64 3.98
N GLU A 393 7.63 16.27 5.25
CA GLU A 393 8.37 16.95 6.32
C GLU A 393 9.88 16.88 6.11
N LEU A 394 10.40 15.71 5.71
CA LEU A 394 11.82 15.52 5.44
C LEU A 394 12.31 16.44 4.31
N LEU A 395 11.65 16.43 3.15
CA LEU A 395 12.01 17.25 1.99
C LEU A 395 11.95 18.74 2.32
N ILE A 396 10.89 19.19 2.99
CA ILE A 396 10.74 20.61 3.37
C ILE A 396 11.80 21.04 4.37
N SER A 397 12.12 20.21 5.37
CA SER A 397 13.15 20.52 6.37
C SER A 397 14.55 20.63 5.74
N HIS A 398 14.78 19.98 4.60
CA HIS A 398 16.02 20.09 3.82
C HIS A 398 15.95 21.14 2.70
N GLY A 399 14.89 21.95 2.65
CA GLY A 399 14.82 23.13 1.77
C GLY A 399 14.05 22.94 0.47
N ALA A 400 13.27 21.87 0.31
CA ALA A 400 12.42 21.70 -0.88
C ALA A 400 11.50 22.90 -1.11
N ASN A 401 11.38 23.34 -2.36
CA ASN A 401 10.52 24.46 -2.70
C ASN A 401 9.05 24.02 -2.73
N VAL A 402 8.35 24.27 -1.62
CA VAL A 402 6.90 23.99 -1.42
C VAL A 402 6.00 24.59 -2.51
N ASN A 403 6.47 25.63 -3.20
CA ASN A 403 5.72 26.32 -4.26
C ASN A 403 6.25 26.03 -5.67
N LYS A 404 7.16 25.06 -5.83
CA LYS A 404 7.59 24.59 -7.15
C LYS A 404 6.39 24.08 -7.93
N LYS A 405 6.41 24.35 -9.23
CA LYS A 405 5.34 24.01 -10.15
C LYS A 405 5.83 22.95 -11.15
N ASP A 406 4.95 22.02 -11.48
CA ASP A 406 5.09 21.14 -12.63
C ASP A 406 4.93 21.91 -13.96
N GLU A 407 4.98 21.19 -15.07
CA GLU A 407 4.86 21.76 -16.42
C GLU A 407 3.51 22.44 -16.67
N TYR A 408 2.49 22.04 -15.91
CA TYR A 408 1.13 22.55 -15.98
C TYR A 408 0.86 23.68 -14.98
N GLY A 409 1.85 24.08 -14.20
CA GLY A 409 1.71 25.13 -13.19
C GLY A 409 1.15 24.66 -11.84
N PHE A 410 0.98 23.35 -11.64
CA PHE A 410 0.49 22.75 -10.40
C PHE A 410 1.60 22.57 -9.38
N THR A 411 1.26 22.82 -8.12
CA THR A 411 2.14 22.60 -6.95
C THR A 411 1.68 21.39 -6.16
N SER A 412 2.49 20.91 -5.21
CA SER A 412 2.11 19.84 -4.28
C SER A 412 0.73 20.09 -3.62
N LEU A 413 0.39 21.34 -3.29
CA LEU A 413 -0.90 21.69 -2.71
C LEU A 413 -2.09 21.41 -3.67
N HIS A 414 -1.90 21.56 -4.98
CA HIS A 414 -2.93 21.25 -5.98
C HIS A 414 -3.16 19.74 -6.08
N PHE A 415 -2.09 18.95 -6.09
CA PHE A 415 -2.18 17.48 -6.10
C PHE A 415 -2.83 16.95 -4.81
N THR A 416 -2.41 17.42 -3.65
CA THR A 416 -3.04 17.08 -2.37
C THR A 416 -4.54 17.40 -2.33
N ALA A 417 -4.94 18.50 -2.97
CA ALA A 417 -6.35 18.88 -3.04
C ALA A 417 -7.15 17.94 -3.96
N ARG A 418 -6.54 17.42 -5.05
CA ARG A 418 -7.14 16.38 -5.91
C ARG A 418 -7.44 15.11 -5.12
N GLU A 419 -6.52 14.70 -4.24
CA GLU A 419 -6.66 13.49 -3.41
C GLU A 419 -7.52 13.71 -2.14
N ASN A 420 -8.19 14.86 -2.00
CA ASN A 420 -9.05 15.21 -0.87
C ASN A 420 -8.36 15.10 0.52
N ASN A 421 -7.07 15.39 0.59
CA ASN A 421 -6.31 15.18 1.81
C ASN A 421 -6.10 16.46 2.61
N ALA A 422 -7.06 16.76 3.49
CA ALA A 422 -7.05 17.99 4.30
C ALA A 422 -5.87 18.09 5.27
N LYS A 423 -5.36 16.96 5.79
CA LYS A 423 -4.22 16.94 6.72
C LYS A 423 -2.94 17.34 6.01
N MET A 424 -2.66 16.70 4.87
CA MET A 424 -1.52 17.04 4.03
C MET A 424 -1.59 18.48 3.52
N ALA A 425 -2.79 18.98 3.16
CA ALA A 425 -2.94 20.37 2.72
C ALA A 425 -2.58 21.35 3.85
N GLN A 426 -2.99 21.05 5.09
CA GLN A 426 -2.62 21.85 6.27
C GLN A 426 -1.11 21.82 6.52
N LEU A 427 -0.48 20.65 6.38
CA LEU A 427 0.97 20.48 6.51
C LEU A 427 1.73 21.35 5.49
N LEU A 428 1.36 21.30 4.21
CA LEU A 428 2.00 22.11 3.17
C LEU A 428 1.80 23.61 3.43
N ILE A 429 0.58 24.03 3.82
CA ILE A 429 0.27 25.44 4.12
C ILE A 429 1.05 25.96 5.33
N SER A 430 1.19 25.16 6.38
CA SER A 430 1.99 25.55 7.55
C SER A 430 3.45 25.76 7.20
N HIS A 431 3.93 25.12 6.14
CA HIS A 431 5.28 25.26 5.59
C HIS A 431 5.36 26.24 4.41
N GLY A 432 4.37 27.13 4.26
CA GLY A 432 4.45 28.24 3.31
C GLY A 432 3.95 27.92 1.90
N ALA A 433 3.20 26.83 1.70
CA ALA A 433 2.46 26.62 0.46
C ALA A 433 1.45 27.76 0.24
N LYS A 434 1.52 28.40 -0.92
CA LYS A 434 0.64 29.49 -1.31
C LYS A 434 -0.58 28.93 -2.02
N PRO A 435 -1.80 29.09 -1.47
CA PRO A 435 -3.00 28.84 -2.25
C PRO A 435 -3.08 29.89 -3.37
N ASN A 436 -2.98 29.47 -4.63
CA ASN A 436 -2.99 30.39 -5.76
C ASN A 436 -4.37 31.04 -5.95
N LYS A 437 -4.39 32.34 -6.29
CA LYS A 437 -5.60 33.12 -6.60
C LYS A 437 -6.04 33.08 -8.08
N LYS A 438 -5.20 32.56 -8.98
CA LYS A 438 -5.45 32.53 -10.42
C LYS A 438 -5.09 31.17 -10.99
N MET A 439 -6.10 30.36 -11.25
CA MET A 439 -6.03 29.27 -12.23
C MET A 439 -6.73 29.77 -13.50
N THR A 440 -6.07 29.69 -14.64
CA THR A 440 -6.71 29.86 -15.94
C THR A 440 -7.67 28.69 -16.17
N ALA A 441 -8.82 28.98 -16.78
CA ALA A 441 -10.06 28.21 -16.68
C ALA A 441 -10.08 26.85 -17.44
N GLU A 442 -8.92 26.25 -17.68
CA GLU A 442 -8.81 24.98 -18.41
C GLU A 442 -8.62 23.74 -17.50
N LYS A 443 -8.49 23.90 -16.18
CA LYS A 443 -8.22 22.80 -15.22
C LYS A 443 -8.94 23.02 -13.85
N PRO A 444 -9.14 22.00 -12.97
CA PRO A 444 -10.19 22.00 -11.93
C PRO A 444 -10.05 23.13 -10.89
N LEU A 445 -11.08 23.95 -10.74
CA LEU A 445 -11.06 25.13 -9.89
C LEU A 445 -11.06 24.73 -8.40
N PHE A 446 -10.01 25.09 -7.67
CA PHE A 446 -9.95 25.00 -6.21
C PHE A 446 -10.07 26.39 -5.59
N ILE A 447 -11.09 26.62 -4.78
CA ILE A 447 -11.14 27.80 -3.89
C ILE A 447 -10.71 27.33 -2.51
N LEU A 448 -9.44 27.51 -2.19
CA LEU A 448 -8.86 27.18 -0.89
C LEU A 448 -8.52 28.47 -0.13
N GLN A 449 -9.08 28.67 1.06
CA GLN A 449 -8.76 29.81 1.92
C GLN A 449 -8.00 29.37 3.17
N GLN A 450 -6.89 30.06 3.47
CA GLN A 450 -5.95 29.73 4.56
C GLN A 450 -6.59 29.73 5.95
N LEU A 451 -6.03 28.90 6.85
CA LEU A 451 -6.33 28.86 8.29
C LEU A 451 -6.13 30.24 8.93
N ILE A 452 -7.16 30.76 9.61
CA ILE A 452 -7.09 32.05 10.31
C ILE A 452 -7.08 31.80 11.82
N ILE A 453 -5.95 32.10 12.47
CA ILE A 453 -5.79 32.06 13.93
C ILE A 453 -5.69 33.49 14.45
N VAL A 454 -6.69 33.94 15.20
CA VAL A 454 -6.68 35.28 15.83
C VAL A 454 -6.59 35.13 17.34
N LYS A 455 -5.53 35.68 17.94
CA LYS A 455 -5.29 35.68 19.40
C LYS A 455 -5.08 37.10 19.90
N LYS A 456 -5.77 37.48 20.98
CA LYS A 456 -5.56 38.74 21.73
C LYS A 456 -5.54 40.03 20.88
N GLN A 457 -6.40 40.16 19.87
CA GLN A 457 -6.63 41.43 19.17
C GLN A 457 -7.96 42.04 19.65
N LEU A 458 -7.91 43.20 20.30
CA LEU A 458 -9.08 43.84 20.89
C LEU A 458 -10.11 44.36 19.85
N ASN A 459 -9.65 44.62 18.62
CA ASN A 459 -10.44 45.29 17.57
C ASN A 459 -10.85 44.38 16.40
N PHE A 460 -10.65 43.06 16.50
CA PHE A 460 -11.08 42.12 15.46
C PHE A 460 -12.55 41.73 15.65
N LEU A 461 -13.46 42.46 15.01
CA LEU A 461 -14.90 42.42 15.29
C LEU A 461 -15.69 41.39 14.47
N PHE A 462 -15.34 41.16 13.21
CA PHE A 462 -16.02 40.21 12.31
C PHE A 462 -15.09 39.60 11.26
N HIS A 463 -15.48 38.45 10.72
CA HIS A 463 -14.82 37.82 9.58
C HIS A 463 -15.85 37.40 8.53
N MET A 464 -15.62 37.77 7.27
CA MET A 464 -16.53 37.50 6.16
C MET A 464 -15.78 36.85 5.00
N VAL A 465 -16.34 35.75 4.50
CA VAL A 465 -15.89 35.07 3.28
C VAL A 465 -17.02 35.14 2.26
N GLN A 466 -16.75 35.75 1.09
CA GLN A 466 -17.71 35.82 0.00
C GLN A 466 -17.13 35.21 -1.29
N ILE A 467 -17.85 34.27 -1.89
CA ILE A 467 -17.53 33.63 -3.17
C ILE A 467 -18.71 33.85 -4.11
N SER A 468 -18.48 34.43 -5.29
CA SER A 468 -19.52 34.62 -6.31
C SER A 468 -19.08 34.14 -7.69
N MET A 469 -19.89 33.28 -8.30
CA MET A 469 -19.67 32.70 -9.62
C MET A 469 -20.88 32.96 -10.52
N LYS A 470 -20.63 33.46 -11.75
CA LYS A 470 -21.70 33.81 -12.70
C LYS A 470 -21.31 33.39 -14.12
N LYS A 471 -22.24 32.77 -14.86
CA LYS A 471 -22.09 32.40 -16.29
C LYS A 471 -20.87 31.50 -16.56
N ILE A 472 -20.78 30.36 -15.88
CA ILE A 472 -19.64 29.43 -16.03
C ILE A 472 -20.13 28.13 -16.68
N ILE A 473 -19.35 27.56 -17.60
CA ILE A 473 -19.50 26.20 -18.12
C ILE A 473 -18.31 25.42 -17.56
N MET A 474 -18.56 24.27 -16.93
CA MET A 474 -17.54 23.47 -16.26
C MET A 474 -17.59 22.02 -16.72
N ASP A 475 -16.49 21.59 -17.34
CA ASP A 475 -16.32 20.23 -17.85
C ASP A 475 -15.50 19.35 -16.89
N GLU A 476 -14.98 19.91 -15.80
CA GLU A 476 -14.20 19.25 -14.74
C GLU A 476 -14.71 19.59 -13.32
N PRO A 477 -14.35 18.81 -12.27
CA PRO A 477 -14.85 19.01 -10.92
C PRO A 477 -14.46 20.35 -10.26
N LEU A 478 -15.36 20.91 -9.44
CA LEU A 478 -15.15 22.14 -8.65
C LEU A 478 -15.06 21.80 -7.16
N PHE A 479 -14.00 22.28 -6.49
CA PHE A 479 -13.83 22.10 -5.04
C PHE A 479 -13.74 23.45 -4.34
N ILE A 480 -14.63 23.69 -3.38
CA ILE A 480 -14.62 24.88 -2.52
C ILE A 480 -14.30 24.43 -1.10
N LEU A 481 -13.06 24.67 -0.65
CA LEU A 481 -12.60 24.37 0.70
C LEU A 481 -12.44 25.66 1.52
N GLN A 482 -13.25 25.78 2.56
CA GLN A 482 -13.34 27.02 3.35
C GLN A 482 -12.41 27.03 4.56
N PRO A 483 -12.06 28.23 5.11
CA PRO A 483 -11.04 28.30 6.14
C PRO A 483 -11.57 27.69 7.44
N CYS A 484 -10.75 26.85 8.07
CA CYS A 484 -10.92 26.56 9.49
C CYS A 484 -10.58 27.83 10.28
N ILE A 485 -11.45 28.24 11.20
CA ILE A 485 -11.26 29.45 12.00
C ILE A 485 -11.23 29.09 13.47
N ILE A 486 -10.10 29.38 14.11
CA ILE A 486 -9.88 29.13 15.53
C ILE A 486 -9.69 30.48 16.22
N VAL A 487 -10.76 30.97 16.85
CA VAL A 487 -10.75 32.22 17.62
C VAL A 487 -10.75 31.88 19.11
N LYS A 488 -9.68 32.27 19.82
CA LYS A 488 -9.48 31.98 21.25
C LYS A 488 -9.32 33.28 22.05
N ARG A 489 -10.10 33.43 23.12
CA ARG A 489 -9.98 34.52 24.11
C ARG A 489 -10.01 35.92 23.47
N GLN A 490 -11.06 36.21 22.70
CA GLN A 490 -11.35 37.59 22.27
C GLN A 490 -12.63 38.08 22.96
N LEU A 491 -12.64 39.33 23.38
CA LEU A 491 -13.78 39.90 24.11
C LEU A 491 -14.88 40.38 23.14
N ASN A 492 -14.51 40.79 21.93
CA ASN A 492 -15.38 41.56 21.02
C ASN A 492 -15.61 40.90 19.64
N PHE A 493 -15.32 39.62 19.43
CA PHE A 493 -15.62 38.98 18.14
C PHE A 493 -17.12 38.67 18.05
N LEU A 494 -17.85 39.37 17.17
CA LEU A 494 -19.31 39.43 17.16
C LEU A 494 -19.97 38.38 16.25
N PHE A 495 -19.51 38.22 15.00
CA PHE A 495 -20.10 37.27 14.07
C PHE A 495 -19.15 36.80 12.96
N HIS A 496 -19.52 35.70 12.30
CA HIS A 496 -18.82 35.17 11.14
C HIS A 496 -19.80 34.75 10.05
N LEU A 497 -19.61 35.30 8.84
CA LEU A 497 -20.46 35.06 7.69
C LEU A 497 -19.69 34.39 6.56
N VAL A 498 -20.27 33.32 6.03
CA VAL A 498 -19.87 32.74 4.74
C VAL A 498 -21.00 32.93 3.75
N GLN A 499 -20.71 33.50 2.58
CA GLN A 499 -21.66 33.60 1.49
C GLN A 499 -21.10 33.03 0.19
N ILE A 500 -21.72 31.97 -0.33
CA ILE A 500 -21.44 31.43 -1.67
C ILE A 500 -22.64 31.71 -2.57
N SER A 501 -22.41 32.34 -3.72
CA SER A 501 -23.46 32.62 -4.71
C SER A 501 -23.06 32.13 -6.10
N MET A 502 -23.85 31.23 -6.67
CA MET A 502 -23.65 30.64 -8.00
C MET A 502 -24.85 30.94 -8.89
N LYS A 503 -24.62 31.50 -10.09
CA LYS A 503 -25.70 31.89 -11.00
C LYS A 503 -25.40 31.58 -12.46
N LYS A 504 -26.32 30.92 -13.18
CA LYS A 504 -26.16 30.53 -14.60
C LYS A 504 -24.92 29.64 -14.79
N ILE A 505 -24.94 28.43 -14.26
CA ILE A 505 -23.81 27.49 -14.36
C ILE A 505 -24.26 26.19 -15.06
N ILE A 506 -23.43 25.67 -15.96
CA ILE A 506 -23.57 24.34 -16.56
C ILE A 506 -22.44 23.48 -16.00
N LEU A 507 -22.77 22.33 -15.41
CA LEU A 507 -21.83 21.44 -14.71
C LEU A 507 -21.98 20.01 -15.23
N ASP A 508 -20.95 19.50 -15.89
CA ASP A 508 -20.96 18.14 -16.43
C ASP A 508 -20.22 17.12 -15.53
N LYS A 509 -19.50 17.59 -14.49
CA LYS A 509 -18.80 16.78 -13.47
C LYS A 509 -19.15 17.18 -12.02
N LEU A 510 -18.48 16.56 -11.03
CA LEU A 510 -18.78 16.68 -9.59
C LEU A 510 -18.50 18.09 -9.03
N LEU A 511 -19.31 18.55 -8.09
CA LEU A 511 -19.08 19.79 -7.32
C LEU A 511 -19.04 19.41 -5.84
N PHE A 512 -17.96 19.77 -5.17
CA PHE A 512 -17.75 19.60 -3.74
C PHE A 512 -17.61 20.96 -3.06
N ILE A 513 -18.44 21.18 -2.04
CA ILE A 513 -18.29 22.30 -1.11
C ILE A 513 -18.00 21.69 0.25
N LEU A 514 -16.76 21.83 0.71
CA LEU A 514 -16.24 21.28 1.96
C LEU A 514 -15.92 22.42 2.92
N GLN A 515 -16.59 22.43 4.07
CA GLN A 515 -16.35 23.40 5.13
C GLN A 515 -15.83 22.64 6.37
N PRO A 516 -14.57 22.81 6.78
CA PRO A 516 -14.03 22.09 7.94
C PRO A 516 -14.57 22.63 9.28
N LEU A 517 -14.33 21.82 10.32
CA LEU A 517 -14.76 21.97 11.71
C LEU A 517 -14.48 23.36 12.31
N LYS A 518 -15.48 23.98 12.94
CA LYS A 518 -15.33 25.30 13.57
C LYS A 518 -15.32 25.19 15.09
N ILE A 519 -14.20 25.56 15.72
CA ILE A 519 -14.04 25.51 17.18
C ILE A 519 -13.96 26.94 17.74
N ILE A 520 -15.01 27.33 18.47
CA ILE A 520 -15.05 28.62 19.17
C ILE A 520 -14.98 28.36 20.69
N LYS A 521 -13.92 28.87 21.33
CA LYS A 521 -13.68 28.66 22.78
C LYS A 521 -13.53 29.99 23.51
N LYS A 522 -14.30 30.17 24.59
CA LYS A 522 -14.21 31.28 25.55
C LYS A 522 -14.30 32.66 24.87
N GLN A 523 -15.46 32.98 24.31
CA GLN A 523 -15.81 34.30 23.75
C GLN A 523 -17.06 34.79 24.49
N LEU A 524 -17.01 35.98 25.10
CA LEU A 524 -18.17 36.49 25.88
C LEU A 524 -19.31 36.98 24.97
N ASN A 525 -18.98 37.57 23.82
CA ASN A 525 -19.92 38.33 22.98
C ASN A 525 -20.09 37.80 21.54
N PHE A 526 -19.81 36.51 21.29
CA PHE A 526 -20.05 35.94 19.95
C PHE A 526 -21.53 35.63 19.76
N LEU A 527 -22.19 36.35 18.85
CA LEU A 527 -23.65 36.38 18.72
C LEU A 527 -24.19 35.31 17.76
N PHE A 528 -23.62 35.17 16.55
CA PHE A 528 -24.11 34.20 15.58
C PHE A 528 -23.06 33.76 14.54
N HIS A 529 -23.29 32.58 13.95
CA HIS A 529 -22.57 32.08 12.78
C HIS A 529 -23.56 31.75 11.66
N MET A 530 -23.33 32.32 10.48
CA MET A 530 -24.19 32.13 9.32
C MET A 530 -23.41 31.61 8.11
N VAL A 531 -23.96 30.58 7.46
CA VAL A 531 -23.50 30.08 6.16
C VAL A 531 -24.65 30.17 5.18
N GLN A 532 -24.47 30.92 4.10
CA GLN A 532 -25.47 31.10 3.06
C GLN A 532 -24.93 30.61 1.72
N ILE A 533 -25.59 29.61 1.13
CA ILE A 533 -25.27 29.11 -0.21
C ILE A 533 -26.48 29.37 -1.11
N SER A 534 -26.30 30.15 -2.16
CA SER A 534 -27.34 30.48 -3.13
C SER A 534 -26.96 29.97 -4.51
N MET A 535 -27.81 29.15 -5.11
CA MET A 535 -27.64 28.57 -6.44
C MET A 535 -28.83 28.90 -7.32
N LYS A 536 -28.59 29.53 -8.48
CA LYS A 536 -29.65 30.04 -9.36
C LYS A 536 -29.38 29.75 -10.83
N LYS A 537 -30.31 29.11 -11.56
CA LYS A 537 -30.12 28.74 -12.99
C LYS A 537 -28.92 27.79 -13.17
N ILE A 538 -28.98 26.59 -12.61
CA ILE A 538 -27.92 25.57 -12.77
C ILE A 538 -28.47 24.38 -13.57
N LYS A 539 -27.70 23.86 -14.53
CA LYS A 539 -28.02 22.65 -15.31
C LYS A 539 -26.93 21.61 -15.10
N ARG A 540 -27.28 20.34 -14.80
CA ARG A 540 -26.29 19.37 -14.30
C ARG A 540 -26.58 17.89 -14.59
N ARG A 541 -25.50 17.13 -14.89
CA ARG A 541 -25.54 15.71 -15.31
C ARG A 541 -24.97 14.65 -14.34
N LYS A 542 -24.16 15.00 -13.32
CA LYS A 542 -23.54 14.06 -12.31
C LYS A 542 -24.06 14.33 -10.87
N PRO A 543 -23.55 13.77 -9.73
CA PRO A 543 -23.97 14.03 -8.30
C PRO A 543 -23.32 15.26 -7.58
N LEU A 544 -24.03 15.93 -6.65
CA LEU A 544 -23.64 17.22 -6.02
C LEU A 544 -23.49 16.96 -4.53
N PHE A 545 -22.33 17.31 -3.99
CA PHE A 545 -22.01 17.07 -2.59
C PHE A 545 -21.77 18.40 -1.88
N ILE A 546 -22.64 18.70 -0.92
CA ILE A 546 -22.49 19.83 -0.01
C ILE A 546 -22.25 19.25 1.38
N LEU A 547 -21.02 19.38 1.88
CA LEU A 547 -20.65 18.95 3.22
C LEU A 547 -20.49 20.19 4.10
N GLN A 548 -21.33 20.27 5.13
CA GLN A 548 -21.40 21.44 6.01
C GLN A 548 -20.48 21.29 7.23
N PRO A 549 -20.09 22.41 7.89
CA PRO A 549 -19.11 22.37 8.96
C PRO A 549 -19.76 21.89 10.25
N CYS A 550 -19.10 20.96 10.94
CA CYS A 550 -19.43 20.65 12.33
C CYS A 550 -18.99 21.84 13.21
N ILE A 551 -19.91 22.38 14.01
CA ILE A 551 -19.65 23.55 14.86
C ILE A 551 -19.66 23.12 16.32
N ILE A 552 -18.50 23.26 16.97
CA ILE A 552 -18.34 22.94 18.38
C ILE A 552 -18.23 24.25 19.16
N VAL A 553 -19.33 24.62 19.81
CA VAL A 553 -19.41 25.78 20.71
C VAL A 553 -19.19 25.30 22.15
N LYS A 554 -18.14 25.77 22.82
CA LYS A 554 -17.87 25.43 24.24
C LYS A 554 -17.73 26.68 25.10
N ARG A 555 -18.55 26.75 26.17
CA ARG A 555 -18.56 27.80 27.20
C ARG A 555 -18.75 29.22 26.60
N GLN A 556 -19.91 29.47 25.99
CA GLN A 556 -20.36 30.80 25.53
C GLN A 556 -21.67 31.17 26.25
N LEU A 557 -21.76 32.39 26.78
CA LEU A 557 -22.94 32.86 27.52
C LEU A 557 -24.03 33.43 26.60
N ASN A 558 -23.67 34.03 25.45
CA ASN A 558 -24.57 34.85 24.62
C ASN A 558 -24.69 34.37 23.15
N PHE A 559 -24.51 33.08 22.87
CA PHE A 559 -24.69 32.54 21.52
C PHE A 559 -26.18 32.42 21.19
N LEU A 560 -26.66 33.21 20.22
CA LEU A 560 -28.10 33.31 19.91
C LEU A 560 -28.57 32.20 18.96
N PHE A 561 -27.92 32.02 17.82
CA PHE A 561 -28.27 30.96 16.87
C PHE A 561 -27.14 30.66 15.87
N HIS A 562 -27.18 29.43 15.35
CA HIS A 562 -26.47 29.04 14.14
C HIS A 562 -27.48 28.90 12.99
N LEU A 563 -27.24 29.55 11.86
CA LEU A 563 -28.10 29.46 10.69
C LEU A 563 -27.32 28.97 9.48
N VAL A 564 -27.78 27.87 8.89
CA VAL A 564 -27.36 27.46 7.56
C VAL A 564 -28.53 27.59 6.60
N GLN A 565 -28.32 28.34 5.52
CA GLN A 565 -29.33 28.56 4.52
C GLN A 565 -28.81 28.14 3.14
N ILE A 566 -29.39 27.09 2.57
CA ILE A 566 -29.20 26.72 1.17
C ILE A 566 -30.44 27.16 0.39
N SER A 567 -30.26 28.00 -0.62
CA SER A 567 -31.32 28.46 -1.51
C SER A 567 -31.04 28.02 -2.94
N MET A 568 -31.94 27.21 -3.50
CA MET A 568 -31.85 26.68 -4.86
C MET A 568 -33.02 27.16 -5.71
N LYS A 569 -32.77 27.80 -6.87
CA LYS A 569 -33.83 28.37 -7.71
C LYS A 569 -33.57 28.15 -9.21
N LYS A 570 -34.52 27.52 -9.91
CA LYS A 570 -34.40 27.15 -11.34
C LYS A 570 -33.21 26.21 -11.59
N ILE A 571 -33.25 25.01 -11.02
CA ILE A 571 -32.19 23.99 -11.17
C ILE A 571 -32.75 22.78 -11.93
N ILE A 572 -31.95 22.21 -12.82
CA ILE A 572 -32.24 20.95 -13.53
C ILE A 572 -31.19 19.92 -13.08
N LEU A 573 -31.62 18.80 -12.50
CA LEU A 573 -30.77 17.73 -11.94
C LEU A 573 -31.11 16.38 -12.60
N ASP A 574 -30.15 15.77 -13.28
CA ASP A 574 -30.33 14.45 -13.93
C ASP A 574 -29.91 13.27 -13.01
N LYS A 575 -29.31 13.55 -11.84
CA LYS A 575 -28.81 12.59 -10.81
C LYS A 575 -29.02 13.15 -9.39
N PRO A 576 -28.88 12.33 -8.32
CA PRO A 576 -29.21 12.72 -6.95
C PRO A 576 -28.38 13.89 -6.40
N LEU A 577 -28.98 14.63 -5.47
CA LEU A 577 -28.38 15.69 -4.67
C LEU A 577 -28.13 15.17 -3.25
N PHE A 578 -26.88 15.27 -2.79
CA PHE A 578 -26.51 14.89 -1.42
C PHE A 578 -26.12 16.13 -0.62
N ILE A 579 -26.90 16.42 0.43
CA ILE A 579 -26.60 17.44 1.41
C ILE A 579 -26.37 16.71 2.73
N LEU A 580 -25.12 16.67 3.20
CA LEU A 580 -24.80 16.11 4.51
C LEU A 580 -24.65 17.26 5.50
N GLN A 581 -25.48 17.23 6.55
CA GLN A 581 -25.40 18.15 7.68
C GLN A 581 -24.88 17.37 8.89
N PRO A 582 -23.76 17.80 9.51
CA PRO A 582 -23.24 17.18 10.73
C PRO A 582 -23.99 17.61 11.99
#